data_AF-A0A9P7KBG0-F1
#
_entry.id   AF-A0A9P7KBG0-F1
#
_cell.length_a   1.000
_cell.length_b   1.000
_cell.length_c   1.000
_cell.angle_alpha   90.00
_cell.angle_beta   90.00
_cell.angle_gamma   90.00
#
_symmetry.space_group_name_H-M   'P 1'
#
loop_
_entity.id
_entity.type
_entity.pdbx_description
1 polymer ?
#
loop_
_entity_poly.entity_id
_entity_poly.type
_entity_poly.pdbx_seq_one_letter_code
_entity_poly.pdbx_strand_id
1 'polypeptide(L)' 'MTLAKTVLYWLQEYYCGYCGIGHNSASDLVFYWIIPNGLWIVVPAVIVYRLGTDLVQSLNVAAKASTMQKTK' A
#
# COMPACT_ATOMS: atom_id res chain seq x y z
N MET A 1 8.64 -0.41 -2.45
CA MET A 1 7.48 0.23 -3.11
C MET A 1 6.47 -0.81 -3.57
N THR A 2 5.99 -1.69 -2.68
CA THR A 2 5.11 -2.79 -3.09
C THR A 2 3.70 -2.30 -3.38
N LEU A 3 3.06 -1.63 -2.43
CA LEU A 3 1.71 -1.07 -2.60
C LEU A 3 1.61 -0.16 -3.83
N ALA A 4 2.45 0.87 -3.90
CA ALA A 4 2.42 1.86 -4.98
C ALA A 4 2.63 1.23 -6.35
N LYS A 5 3.62 0.33 -6.49
CA LYS A 5 3.86 -0.37 -7.75
C LYS A 5 2.67 -1.24 -8.16
N THR A 6 2.09 -2.00 -7.24
CA THR A 6 0.97 -2.90 -7.55
C THR A 6 -0.30 -2.13 -7.91
N VAL A 7 -0.58 -1.01 -7.24
CA VAL A 7 -1.70 -0.12 -7.60
C VAL A 7 -1.47 0.50 -8.98
N LEU A 8 -0.28 1.02 -9.26
CA LEU A 8 0.05 1.57 -10.58
C LEU A 8 -0.06 0.51 -11.69
N TYR A 9 0.34 -0.72 -11.40
CA TYR A 9 0.23 -1.82 -12.35
C TYR A 9 -1.23 -2.11 -12.73
N TRP A 10 -2.15 -2.14 -11.75
CA TRP A 10 -3.59 -2.29 -12.02
C TRP A 10 -4.17 -1.12 -12.81
N LEU A 11 -3.80 0.11 -12.45
CA LEU A 11 -4.27 1.31 -13.15
C LEU A 11 -3.77 1.34 -14.59
N GLN A 12 -2.51 0.97 -14.83
CA GLN A 12 -1.94 0.90 -16.18
C GLN A 12 -2.73 -0.05 -17.07
N GLU A 13 -3.02 -1.27 -16.60
CA GLU A 13 -3.81 -2.23 -17.38
C GLU A 13 -5.22 -1.70 -17.67
N TYR A 14 -5.87 -1.04 -16.69
CA TYR A 14 -7.18 -0.43 -16.90
C TYR A 14 -7.15 0.66 -17.99
N TYR A 15 -6.18 1.58 -17.94
CA TYR A 15 -6.09 2.69 -18.90
C TYR A 15 -5.61 2.27 -20.28
N CYS A 16 -4.86 1.17 -20.42
CA CYS A 16 -4.45 0.64 -21.73
C CYS A 16 -5.45 -0.36 -22.34
N GLY A 17 -6.61 -0.58 -21.70
CA GLY A 17 -7.61 -1.53 -22.20
C GLY A 17 -7.19 -2.99 -22.06
N TYR A 18 -6.53 -3.34 -20.96
CA TYR A 18 -6.01 -4.68 -20.65
C TYR A 18 -4.98 -5.18 -21.66
N CYS A 19 -4.13 -4.28 -22.16
CA CYS A 19 -3.13 -4.56 -23.18
C CYS A 19 -2.13 -5.67 -22.78
N GLY A 20 -1.78 -5.80 -21.50
CA GLY A 20 -0.83 -6.77 -20.99
C GLY A 20 -1.47 -8.09 -20.56
N ILE A 21 -2.76 -8.08 -20.17
CA ILE A 21 -3.41 -9.25 -19.55
C ILE A 21 -4.64 -9.77 -20.31
N GLY A 22 -5.21 -9.01 -21.24
CA GLY A 22 -6.49 -9.30 -21.89
C GLY A 22 -6.51 -10.52 -22.82
N HIS A 23 -5.34 -11.11 -23.10
CA HIS A 23 -5.22 -12.35 -23.87
C HIS A 23 -5.43 -13.62 -23.02
N ASN A 24 -5.50 -13.49 -21.69
CA ASN A 24 -5.65 -14.63 -20.78
C ASN A 24 -7.13 -14.97 -20.55
N SER A 25 -7.41 -16.23 -20.21
CA SER A 25 -8.75 -16.64 -19.81
C SER A 25 -9.17 -15.94 -18.51
N ALA A 26 -10.48 -15.76 -18.30
CA ALA A 26 -10.99 -15.14 -17.08
C ALA A 26 -10.57 -15.90 -15.81
N SER A 27 -10.50 -17.23 -15.87
CA SER A 27 -10.00 -18.06 -14.76
C SER A 27 -8.53 -17.79 -14.45
N ASP A 28 -7.67 -17.71 -15.48
CA ASP A 28 -6.24 -17.47 -15.29
C ASP A 28 -6.01 -16.07 -14.70
N LEU A 29 -6.78 -15.08 -15.16
CA LEU A 29 -6.75 -13.73 -14.58
C LEU A 29 -7.12 -13.74 -13.10
N VAL A 30 -8.17 -14.45 -12.71
CA VAL A 30 -8.58 -14.49 -11.30
C VAL A 30 -7.49 -15.14 -10.43
N PHE A 31 -7.03 -16.34 -10.79
CA PHE A 31 -6.12 -17.12 -9.95
C PHE A 31 -4.68 -16.61 -9.97
N TYR A 32 -4.17 -16.20 -11.13
CA TYR A 32 -2.76 -15.85 -11.29
C TYR A 32 -2.48 -14.34 -11.29
N TRP A 33 -3.49 -13.50 -11.53
CA TRP A 33 -3.32 -12.06 -11.57
C TRP A 33 -4.02 -11.36 -10.40
N ILE A 34 -5.34 -11.55 -10.24
CA ILE A 34 -6.14 -10.81 -9.25
C ILE A 34 -5.77 -11.21 -7.82
N ILE A 35 -5.85 -12.49 -7.48
CA ILE A 35 -5.62 -12.98 -6.11
C ILE A 35 -4.22 -12.59 -5.59
N PRO A 36 -3.11 -12.90 -6.28
CA PRO A 36 -1.78 -12.59 -5.76
C PRO A 36 -1.51 -11.09 -5.72
N ASN A 37 -1.89 -10.31 -6.74
CA ASN A 37 -1.69 -8.86 -6.70
C ASN A 37 -2.60 -8.20 -5.66
N GLY A 38 -3.83 -8.66 -5.51
CA GLY A 38 -4.76 -8.18 -4.48
C GLY A 38 -4.20 -8.39 -3.07
N LEU A 39 -3.62 -9.56 -2.81
CA LEU A 39 -2.92 -9.82 -1.55
C LEU A 39 -1.76 -8.83 -1.33
N TRP A 40 -1.02 -8.50 -2.39
CA TRP A 40 0.09 -7.53 -2.36
C TRP A 40 -0.37 -6.06 -2.28
N ILE A 41 -1.65 -5.80 -2.41
CA ILE A 41 -2.23 -4.49 -2.08
C ILE A 41 -2.60 -4.48 -0.59
N VAL A 42 -3.34 -5.50 -0.13
CA VAL A 42 -3.88 -5.55 1.23
C VAL A 42 -2.78 -5.62 2.28
N VAL A 43 -1.85 -6.57 2.17
CA VAL A 43 -0.84 -6.79 3.21
C VAL A 43 0.08 -5.56 3.38
N PRO A 44 0.66 -4.98 2.31
CA PRO A 44 1.48 -3.78 2.43
C PRO A 44 0.69 -2.54 2.87
N ALA A 45 -0.59 -2.41 2.50
CA ALA A 45 -1.43 -1.32 3.00
C ALA A 45 -1.60 -1.39 4.52
N VAL A 46 -1.83 -2.59 5.08
CA VAL A 46 -1.89 -2.77 6.53
C VAL A 46 -0.57 -2.43 7.19
N ILE A 47 0.56 -2.85 6.62
CA ILE A 47 1.90 -2.53 7.16
C ILE A 47 2.13 -1.02 7.17
N VAL A 48 1.84 -0.33 6.05
CA VAL A 48 1.97 1.13 5.94
C VAL A 48 1.08 1.83 6.95
N TYR A 49 -0.17 1.38 7.11
CA TYR A 49 -1.09 1.95 8.09
C TYR A 49 -0.55 1.83 9.51
N ARG A 50 -0.15 0.62 9.93
CA ARG A 50 0.37 0.36 11.29
C ARG A 50 1.67 1.11 11.57
N LEU A 51 2.63 1.01 10.65
CA LEU A 51 3.91 1.70 10.81
C LEU A 51 3.71 3.22 10.82
N GLY A 52 2.82 3.74 9.97
CA GLY A 52 2.46 5.16 9.94
C GLY A 52 1.86 5.64 11.25
N THR A 53 0.95 4.86 11.85
CA THR A 53 0.36 5.20 13.15
C THR A 53 1.41 5.20 14.26
N ASP A 54 2.30 4.21 14.29
CA ASP A 54 3.33 4.09 15.33
C ASP A 54 4.35 5.22 15.25
N LEU A 55 4.71 5.63 14.03
CA LEU A 55 5.58 6.79 13.78
C LEU A 55 4.93 8.08 14.27
N VAL A 56 3.67 8.34 13.91
CA VAL A 56 2.95 9.55 14.34
C VAL A 56 2.82 9.60 15.87
N GLN A 57 2.51 8.48 16.51
CA GLN A 57 2.45 8.39 17.97
C GLN A 57 3.80 8.71 18.63
N SER A 58 4.88 8.11 18.12
CA SER A 58 6.24 8.35 18.65
C SER A 58 6.66 9.81 18.51
N LEU A 59 6.37 10.45 17.37
CA LEU A 59 6.64 11.86 17.14
C LEU A 59 5.85 12.76 18.08
N ASN A 60 4.56 12.45 18.33
CA ASN A 60 3.74 13.21 19.26
C ASN A 60 4.24 13.13 20.71
N VAL A 61 4.71 11.96 21.14
CA VAL A 61 5.32 11.79 22.47
C VAL A 61 6.60 12.62 22.59
N ALA A 62 7.48 12.56 21.59
CA ALA A 62 8.71 13.34 21.56
C ALA A 62 8.43 14.86 21.58
N ALA A 63 7.44 15.33 20.82
CA ALA A 63 7.04 16.73 20.78
C ALA A 63 6.48 17.24 22.12
N LYS A 64 5.75 16.40 22.86
CA LYS A 64 5.28 16.74 24.22
C LYS A 64 6.44 16.83 25.22
N ALA A 65 7.38 15.89 25.15
CA ALA A 65 8.55 15.87 26.03
C ALA A 65 9.44 17.10 25.83
N SER A 66 9.69 17.51 24.58
CA SER A 66 10.48 18.72 24.27
C SER A 66 9.79 20.00 24.74
N THR A 67 8.46 20.07 24.65
CA THR A 67 7.68 21.20 25.18
C THR A 67 7.80 21.30 26.71
N MET A 68 7.69 20.18 27.44
CA MET A 68 7.84 20.17 28.90
C MET A 68 9.25 20.58 29.36
N GLN A 69 10.29 20.21 28.63
CA GLN A 69 11.67 20.63 28.95
C GLN A 69 11.87 22.13 28.79
N LYS A 70 11.15 22.79 27.88
CA LYS A 70 11.29 24.22 27.62
C LYS A 70 10.56 25.11 28.64
N THR A 71 9.60 24.54 29.38
CA THR A 71 8.82 25.23 30.42
C THR A 71 9.42 25.08 31.82
N LYS A 72 10.39 24.16 32.00
CA LYS A 72 11.23 24.08 33.21
C LYS A 72 12.45 24.99 33.05
#